data_AF-A0A529HST7-F1
#
_entry.id   AF-A0A529HST7-F1
#
_cell.length_a   1.000
_cell.length_b   1.000
_cell.length_c   1.000
_cell.angle_alpha   90.00
_cell.angle_beta   90.00
_cell.angle_gamma   90.00
#
_symmetry.space_group_name_H-M   'P 1'
#
loop_
_entity.id
_entity.type
_entity.pdbx_description
1 polymer ?
#
loop_
_entity_poly.entity_id
_entity_poly.type
_entity_poly.pdbx_seq_one_letter_code
_entity_poly.pdbx_strand_id
1 'polypeptide(L)'
;MTVRQDVHSSGIPVLCQSCEARHRGVCGALDPNQLVGLARTSSRHSVEPGAELIGDAQAIDSYSNILSGVVKLTKSLSDGRQQIVGLQFAPDFLGRPFKAESEINA
;
A
#
# COMPACT_ATOMS: atom_id res chain seq x y z
N MET A 1 -29.11 6.45 -0.18
CA MET A 1 -28.59 6.75 1.18
C MET A 1 -27.73 8.00 1.08
N THR A 2 -28.16 9.10 1.67
CA THR A 2 -27.41 10.36 1.72
C THR A 2 -26.34 10.25 2.81
N VAL A 3 -25.07 10.24 2.41
CA VAL A 3 -23.93 10.22 3.34
C VAL A 3 -23.96 11.52 4.17
N ARG A 4 -23.97 11.40 5.51
CA ARG A 4 -23.84 12.55 6.41
C ARG A 4 -22.47 13.18 6.20
N GLN A 5 -22.44 14.47 5.87
CA GLN A 5 -21.19 15.23 5.79
C GLN A 5 -20.82 15.72 7.18
N ASP A 6 -19.71 15.23 7.71
CA ASP A 6 -19.02 15.76 8.88
C ASP A 6 -17.62 16.25 8.49
N VAL A 7 -16.89 16.81 9.45
CA VAL A 7 -15.51 17.30 9.26
C VAL A 7 -14.57 16.21 8.72
N HIS A 8 -14.89 14.93 8.98
CA HIS A 8 -14.09 13.78 8.57
C HIS A 8 -14.46 13.20 7.19
N SER A 9 -15.58 13.64 6.60
CA SER A 9 -16.13 13.10 5.35
C SER A 9 -16.26 14.15 4.23
N SER A 10 -16.27 15.44 4.55
CA SER A 10 -16.36 16.51 3.54
C SER A 10 -15.10 16.57 2.66
N GLY A 11 -15.28 16.51 1.34
CA GLY A 11 -14.19 16.53 0.36
C GLY A 11 -13.40 15.22 0.22
N ILE A 12 -13.70 14.21 1.04
CA ILE A 12 -13.03 12.90 0.99
C ILE A 12 -13.65 12.04 -0.11
N PRO A 13 -12.85 11.38 -0.97
CA PRO A 13 -13.35 10.44 -1.97
C PRO A 13 -14.23 9.35 -1.33
N VAL A 14 -15.34 8.97 -1.97
CA VAL A 14 -16.29 7.97 -1.45
C VAL A 14 -15.59 6.66 -1.06
N LEU A 15 -14.62 6.22 -1.87
CA LEU A 15 -13.80 5.02 -1.60
C LEU A 15 -12.90 5.12 -0.37
N CYS A 16 -12.57 6.33 0.09
CA CYS A 16 -11.75 6.56 1.27
C CYS A 16 -12.57 6.73 2.55
N GLN A 17 -13.87 7.04 2.46
CA GLN A 17 -14.71 7.35 3.64
C GLN A 17 -14.83 6.16 4.60
N SER A 18 -14.93 4.94 4.05
CA SER A 18 -15.03 3.68 4.79
C SER A 18 -13.71 2.89 4.84
N CYS A 19 -12.59 3.52 4.48
CA CYS A 19 -11.27 2.89 4.50
C CYS A 19 -10.60 3.07 5.86
N GLU A 20 -10.58 2.02 6.68
CA GLU A 20 -9.94 2.06 8.01
C GLU A 20 -8.43 2.32 7.93
N ALA A 21 -7.78 1.79 6.89
CA ALA A 21 -6.36 2.00 6.62
C ALA A 21 -5.99 3.47 6.35
N ARG A 22 -6.96 4.30 5.93
CA ARG A 22 -6.73 5.70 5.57
C ARG A 22 -6.03 6.48 6.68
N HIS A 23 -6.44 6.28 7.93
CA HIS A 23 -6.12 7.18 9.02
C HIS A 23 -4.71 7.05 9.59
N ARG A 24 -4.07 5.88 9.44
CA ARG A 24 -2.79 5.57 10.09
C ARG A 24 -1.64 5.33 9.11
N GLY A 25 -1.91 5.36 7.80
CA GLY A 25 -0.91 5.20 6.75
C GLY A 25 -0.63 6.49 5.99
N VAL A 26 -0.07 6.37 4.77
CA VAL A 26 0.26 7.51 3.90
C VAL A 26 -0.93 8.43 3.63
N CYS A 27 -2.13 7.85 3.50
CA CYS A 27 -3.36 8.60 3.24
C CYS A 27 -3.74 9.55 4.39
N GLY A 28 -3.30 9.28 5.61
CA GLY A 28 -3.62 10.08 6.80
C GLY A 28 -2.86 11.41 6.84
N ALA A 29 -1.76 11.51 6.07
CA ALA A 29 -0.97 12.72 5.93
C ALA A 29 -1.47 13.65 4.82
N LEU A 30 -2.48 13.23 4.04
CA LEU A 30 -2.97 13.96 2.87
C LEU A 30 -4.24 14.76 3.17
N ASP A 31 -4.33 15.96 2.61
CA ASP A 31 -5.56 16.76 2.62
C ASP A 31 -6.63 16.17 1.66
N PRO A 32 -7.91 16.60 1.75
CA PRO A 32 -8.98 16.08 0.90
C PRO A 32 -8.72 16.17 -0.61
N ASN A 33 -8.12 17.25 -1.10
CA ASN A 33 -7.82 17.41 -2.53
C ASN A 33 -6.66 16.49 -2.95
N GLN A 34 -5.65 16.33 -2.10
CA GLN A 34 -4.57 15.38 -2.32
C GLN A 34 -5.07 13.93 -2.32
N LEU A 35 -6.03 13.59 -1.45
CA LEU A 35 -6.69 12.29 -1.45
C LEU A 35 -7.47 12.04 -2.75
N VAL A 36 -8.17 13.05 -3.28
CA VAL A 36 -8.82 12.97 -4.59
C VAL A 36 -7.80 12.71 -5.70
N GLY A 37 -6.65 13.40 -5.66
CA GLY A 37 -5.54 13.18 -6.59
C GLY A 37 -5.03 11.74 -6.54
N LEU A 38 -4.66 11.27 -5.35
CA LEU A 38 -4.18 9.90 -5.13
C LEU A 38 -5.22 8.86 -5.60
N ALA A 39 -6.48 9.02 -5.19
CA ALA A 39 -7.56 8.10 -5.55
C ALA A 39 -7.80 8.00 -7.06
N ARG A 40 -7.54 9.06 -7.83
CA ARG A 40 -7.68 9.05 -9.30
C ARG A 40 -6.56 8.29 -10.00
N THR A 41 -5.37 8.26 -9.42
CA THR A 41 -4.19 7.58 -9.98
C THR A 41 -3.95 6.19 -9.42
N SER A 42 -4.74 5.77 -8.43
CA SER A 42 -4.62 4.46 -7.79
C SER A 42 -5.70 3.50 -8.26
N SER A 43 -5.32 2.23 -8.42
CA SER A 43 -6.23 1.10 -8.61
C SER A 43 -6.20 0.20 -7.38
N ARG A 44 -7.34 -0.43 -7.06
CA ARG A 44 -7.43 -1.39 -5.97
C ARG A 44 -7.33 -2.81 -6.54
N HIS A 45 -6.45 -3.61 -5.99
CA HIS A 45 -6.26 -5.00 -6.35
C HIS A 45 -6.41 -5.90 -5.12
N SER A 46 -7.00 -7.08 -5.32
CA SER A 46 -6.93 -8.18 -4.36
C SER A 46 -5.96 -9.21 -4.90
N VAL A 47 -5.14 -9.77 -4.01
CA VAL A 47 -4.09 -10.72 -4.37
C VAL A 47 -4.28 -11.97 -3.53
N GLU A 48 -4.15 -13.13 -4.18
CA GLU A 48 -4.32 -14.41 -3.53
C GLU A 48 -3.14 -14.73 -2.59
N PRO A 49 -3.37 -15.46 -1.48
CA PRO A 49 -2.29 -15.86 -0.59
C PRO A 49 -1.17 -16.59 -1.31
N GLY A 50 0.07 -16.13 -1.09
CA GLY A 50 1.27 -16.74 -1.67
C GLY A 50 1.66 -16.23 -3.06
N ALA A 51 0.89 -15.33 -3.67
CA ALA A 51 1.32 -14.63 -4.86
C ALA A 51 2.43 -13.61 -4.53
N GLU A 52 3.43 -13.54 -5.41
CA GLU A 52 4.51 -12.55 -5.35
C GLU A 52 4.00 -11.19 -5.83
N LEU A 53 4.27 -10.14 -5.07
CA LEU A 53 3.91 -8.77 -5.38
C LEU A 53 5.06 -8.02 -6.05
N ILE A 54 6.28 -8.22 -5.56
CA ILE A 54 7.50 -7.57 -6.07
C ILE A 54 8.65 -8.57 -5.95
N GLY A 55 9.32 -8.88 -7.07
CA GLY A 55 10.53 -9.71 -7.07
C GLY A 55 11.82 -8.91 -6.80
N ASP A 56 12.85 -9.61 -6.31
CA ASP A 56 14.21 -9.08 -6.11
C ASP A 56 14.77 -8.49 -7.41
N ALA A 57 15.38 -7.30 -7.35
CA ALA A 57 15.98 -6.61 -8.50
C ALA A 57 15.02 -6.37 -9.70
N GLN A 58 13.71 -6.41 -9.47
CA GLN A 58 12.73 -5.95 -10.47
C GLN A 58 12.55 -4.43 -10.40
N ALA A 59 12.23 -3.83 -11.55
CA ALA A 59 11.86 -2.43 -11.63
C ALA A 59 10.61 -2.17 -10.79
N ILE A 60 10.64 -1.09 -10.01
CA ILE A 60 9.47 -0.70 -9.21
C ILE A 60 8.52 0.12 -10.09
N ASP A 61 7.53 -0.55 -10.66
CA ASP A 61 6.52 0.09 -11.52
C ASP A 61 5.34 0.65 -10.73
N SER A 62 5.16 0.19 -9.48
CA SER A 62 4.07 0.65 -8.63
C SER A 62 4.42 0.57 -7.14
N TYR A 63 3.68 1.33 -6.36
CA TYR A 63 3.69 1.28 -4.89
C TYR A 63 2.28 0.99 -4.42
N SER A 64 2.14 0.38 -3.23
CA SER A 64 0.84 0.00 -2.70
C SER A 64 0.68 0.42 -1.24
N ASN A 65 -0.52 0.88 -0.89
CA ASN A 65 -0.94 0.98 0.50
C ASN A 65 -1.72 -0.28 0.87
N ILE A 66 -1.28 -1.02 1.88
CA ILE A 66 -1.95 -2.25 2.29
C ILE A 66 -3.27 -1.88 2.97
N LEU A 67 -4.40 -2.27 2.37
CA LEU A 67 -5.73 -1.97 2.94
C LEU A 67 -6.20 -3.06 3.92
N SER A 68 -5.73 -4.30 3.75
CA SER A 68 -6.06 -5.45 4.60
C SER A 68 -5.07 -6.59 4.35
N GLY A 69 -4.88 -7.47 5.34
CA GLY A 69 -4.01 -8.64 5.23
C GLY A 69 -2.58 -8.38 5.70
N VAL A 70 -1.67 -9.26 5.28
CA VAL A 70 -0.23 -9.20 5.62
C VAL A 70 0.61 -9.56 4.40
N VAL A 71 1.72 -8.84 4.21
CA VAL A 71 2.74 -9.10 3.20
C VAL A 71 4.02 -9.54 3.89
N LYS A 72 4.65 -10.61 3.38
CA LYS A 72 5.87 -11.18 3.93
C LYS A 72 7.06 -10.70 3.12
N LEU A 73 7.97 -9.96 3.74
CA LEU A 73 9.17 -9.48 3.08
C LEU A 73 10.30 -10.50 3.23
N THR A 74 10.94 -10.87 2.12
CA THR A 74 12.09 -11.78 2.13
C THR A 74 13.30 -11.22 1.39
N LYS A 75 14.49 -11.69 1.76
CA LYS A 75 15.72 -11.48 0.98
C LYS A 75 16.30 -12.82 0.52
N SER A 76 16.75 -12.83 -0.72
CA SER A 76 17.57 -13.92 -1.27
C SER A 76 18.99 -13.81 -0.70
N LEU A 77 19.49 -14.89 -0.13
CA LEU A 77 20.87 -14.98 0.34
C LEU A 77 21.76 -15.60 -0.74
N SER A 78 23.06 -15.32 -0.70
CA SER A 78 24.03 -15.83 -1.68
C SER A 78 24.15 -17.35 -1.72
N ASP A 79 23.72 -18.04 -0.65
CA ASP A 79 23.67 -19.50 -0.54
C ASP A 79 22.35 -20.10 -1.07
N GLY A 80 21.49 -19.29 -1.70
CA GLY A 80 20.22 -19.70 -2.29
C GLY A 80 19.05 -19.77 -1.30
N ARG A 81 19.26 -19.45 -0.02
CA ARG A 81 18.16 -19.42 0.96
C ARG A 81 17.35 -18.13 0.86
N GLN A 82 16.09 -18.21 1.30
CA GLN A 82 15.22 -17.04 1.52
C GLN A 82 15.11 -16.76 3.01
N GLN A 83 15.34 -15.51 3.40
CA GLN A 83 15.20 -15.06 4.79
C GLN A 83 14.03 -14.10 4.92
N ILE A 84 13.10 -14.35 5.85
CA ILE A 84 12.09 -13.36 6.23
C ILE A 84 12.78 -12.21 6.95
N VAL A 85 12.63 -11.00 6.41
CA VAL A 85 13.22 -9.77 6.97
C VAL A 85 12.18 -8.82 7.54
N GLY A 86 10.89 -9.08 7.31
CA GLY A 86 9.80 -8.29 7.87
C GLY A 86 8.42 -8.79 7.47
N LEU A 87 7.42 -8.26 8.17
CA LEU A 87 6.00 -8.40 7.83
C LEU A 87 5.42 -7.00 7.76
N GLN A 88 4.63 -6.72 6.73
CA GLN A 88 3.88 -5.47 6.58
C GLN A 88 2.38 -5.74 6.69
N PHE A 89 1.67 -4.91 7.44
CA PHE A 89 0.24 -5.02 7.71
C PHE A 89 -0.49 -3.79 7.22
N ALA A 90 -1.82 -3.80 7.16
CA ALA A 90 -2.55 -2.55 6.95
C ALA A 90 -2.29 -1.58 8.13
N PRO A 91 -1.95 -0.29 7.89
CA PRO A 91 -1.87 0.43 6.61
C PRO A 91 -0.45 0.76 6.15
N ASP A 92 0.48 -0.17 6.28
CA ASP A 92 1.85 -0.03 5.83
C ASP A 92 1.91 0.24 4.33
N PHE A 93 2.92 1.00 3.94
CA PHE A 93 3.22 1.31 2.55
C PHE A 93 4.25 0.32 2.01
N LEU A 94 3.89 -0.38 0.94
CA LEU A 94 4.72 -1.34 0.25
C LEU A 94 5.53 -0.66 -0.85
N GLY A 95 6.83 -0.94 -0.85
CA GLY A 95 7.83 -0.33 -1.73
C GLY A 95 8.51 0.90 -1.12
N ARG A 96 9.56 1.39 -1.79
CA ARG A 96 10.35 2.55 -1.35
C ARG A 96 10.35 3.62 -2.42
N PRO A 97 9.62 4.74 -2.23
CA PRO A 97 9.63 5.84 -3.18
C PRO A 97 11.06 6.27 -3.55
N PHE A 98 11.26 6.62 -4.81
CA PHE A 98 12.52 7.12 -5.38
C PHE A 98 13.68 6.11 -5.45
N LYS A 99 13.44 4.84 -5.12
CA LYS A 99 14.37 3.75 -5.44
C LYS A 99 14.03 3.18 -6.82
N ALA A 100 15.05 2.92 -7.63
CA ALA A 100 14.86 2.36 -8.97
C ALA A 100 14.52 0.86 -8.93
N GLU A 101 15.05 0.14 -7.94
CA GLU A 101 14.94 -1.31 -7.80
C GLU A 101 14.58 -1.69 -6.36
N SER A 102 13.92 -2.84 -6.21
CA SER A 102 13.64 -3.42 -4.90
C SER A 102 14.81 -4.24 -4.38
N GLU A 103 15.23 -3.99 -3.12
CA GLU A 103 16.26 -4.76 -2.40
C GLU A 103 15.66 -5.91 -1.55
N ILE A 104 14.35 -6.13 -1.68
CA ILE A 104 13.54 -7.11 -0.94
C ILE A 104 12.44 -7.68 -1.84
N ASN A 105 12.10 -8.94 -1.63
CA ASN A 105 10.92 -9.59 -2.22
C ASN A 105 9.71 -9.36 -1.33
N ALA A 106 8.52 -9.26 -1.93
CA ALA A 106 7.26 -9.04 -1.24
C ALA A 106 6.15 -9.97 -1.75
#